data_AF-A0A0R3PX48-F1
#
_entry.id   AF-A0A0R3PX48-F1
#
_cell.length_a   1.000
_cell.length_b   1.000
_cell.length_c   1.000
_cell.angle_alpha   90.00
_cell.angle_beta   90.00
_cell.angle_gamma   90.00
#
_symmetry.space_group_name_H-M   'P 1'
#
loop_
_entity.id
_entity.type
_entity.pdbx_description
1 polymer ?
#
loop_
_entity_poly.entity_id
_entity_poly.type
_entity_poly.pdbx_seq_one_letter_code
_entity_poly.pdbx_strand_id
1 'polypeptide(L)'
;MKRQIYTAKLIVLVKYAFSYLCKWFPFTIRISLYFSHAERQLTVCIERAADLPSRADGSPRNPYVKIFLLPDRSEKSRRQTTVLAEAVTPVWNESFYYQGITEPMLMERVLEV
;
A
#
# COMPACT_ATOMS: atom_id res chain seq x y z
N MET A 1 24.46 7.18 -4.01
CA MET A 1 23.04 6.84 -4.31
C MET A 1 22.46 6.16 -3.07
N LYS A 2 21.91 6.94 -2.13
CA LYS A 2 21.50 6.44 -0.81
C LYS A 2 20.14 5.75 -0.93
N ARG A 3 20.13 4.42 -0.80
CA ARG A 3 18.94 3.59 -0.76
C ARG A 3 18.25 3.79 0.60
N GLN A 4 17.35 4.75 0.72
CA GLN A 4 16.45 4.79 1.88
C GLN A 4 15.33 3.78 1.63
N ILE A 5 15.56 2.54 2.08
CA ILE A 5 14.49 1.55 2.19
C ILE A 5 13.66 1.98 3.39
N TYR A 6 12.59 2.73 3.15
CA TYR A 6 11.50 2.82 4.12
C TYR A 6 10.83 1.45 4.10
N THR A 7 11.36 0.52 4.90
CA THR A 7 10.61 -0.69 5.23
C THR A 7 9.43 -0.16 6.02
N ALA A 8 8.29 0.02 5.37
CA ALA A 8 7.07 0.52 5.99
C ALA A 8 6.48 -0.56 6.92
N LYS A 9 7.26 -0.99 7.91
CA LYS A 9 6.73 -1.41 9.20
C LYS A 9 6.24 -0.11 9.84
N LEU A 10 4.93 0.03 10.01
CA LEU A 10 4.33 0.94 10.98
C LEU A 10 4.24 2.45 10.61
N ILE A 11 4.01 2.80 9.35
CA ILE A 11 3.37 4.10 9.01
C ILE A 11 2.25 3.87 8.00
N VAL A 12 1.44 2.85 8.25
CA VAL A 12 0.00 3.04 8.10
C VAL A 12 -0.36 3.72 9.41
N LEU A 13 -0.39 5.06 9.41
CA LEU A 13 -1.17 5.82 10.37
C LEU A 13 -2.63 5.46 10.10
N VAL A 14 -3.00 4.24 10.50
CA VAL A 14 -4.37 3.90 10.81
C VAL A 14 -4.75 4.98 11.80
N LYS A 15 -5.73 5.79 11.41
CA LYS A 15 -6.49 6.66 12.28
C LYS A 15 -7.04 5.85 13.46
N TYR A 16 -6.23 5.54 14.47
CA TYR A 16 -6.71 5.13 15.79
C TYR A 16 -6.86 6.39 16.64
N ALA A 17 -7.74 7.26 16.17
CA ALA A 17 -8.65 7.96 17.05
C ALA A 17 -9.99 7.24 16.89
N PHE A 18 -10.20 6.17 17.67
CA PHE A 18 -11.44 5.80 18.34
C PHE A 18 -11.22 4.49 19.10
N SER A 19 -11.35 4.61 20.43
CA SER A 19 -11.75 3.60 21.43
C SER A 19 -11.37 2.13 21.25
N TYR A 20 -10.62 1.63 22.23
CA TYR A 20 -10.71 0.29 22.84
C TYR A 20 -11.57 -0.76 22.12
N LEU A 21 -10.92 -1.89 21.77
CA LEU A 21 -11.48 -3.13 21.19
C LEU A 21 -11.57 -3.19 19.66
N CYS A 22 -10.44 -3.33 18.96
CA CYS A 22 -10.43 -3.86 17.60
C CYS A 22 -9.31 -4.89 17.42
N LYS A 23 -9.73 -6.11 17.06
CA LYS A 23 -8.88 -7.28 16.82
C LYS A 23 -7.75 -6.94 15.85
N TRP A 24 -6.53 -7.30 16.24
CA TRP A 24 -5.38 -7.37 15.34
C TRP A 24 -5.74 -8.33 14.20
N PHE A 25 -5.98 -7.79 13.00
CA PHE A 25 -6.15 -8.64 11.83
C PHE A 25 -4.81 -9.36 11.58
N PRO A 26 -4.78 -10.69 11.42
CA PRO A 26 -3.54 -11.47 11.41
C PRO A 26 -2.76 -11.38 10.09
N PHE A 27 -3.18 -10.56 9.13
CA PHE A 27 -2.54 -10.50 7.82
C PHE A 27 -1.46 -9.42 7.77
N THR A 28 -0.45 -9.64 6.94
CA THR A 28 0.61 -8.67 6.69
C THR A 28 0.68 -8.32 5.22
N ILE A 29 1.03 -7.08 4.90
CA ILE A 29 1.30 -6.62 3.53
C ILE A 29 2.70 -6.02 3.47
N ARG A 30 3.46 -6.38 2.43
CA ARG A 30 4.81 -5.87 2.20
C ARG A 30 4.77 -4.85 1.07
N ILE A 31 5.15 -3.62 1.41
CA ILE A 31 5.18 -2.47 0.52
C ILE A 31 6.56 -1.83 0.61
N SER A 32 7.12 -1.47 -0.54
CA SER A 32 8.39 -0.75 -0.65
C SER A 32 8.14 0.63 -1.27
N LEU A 33 8.69 1.68 -0.65
CA LEU A 33 8.57 3.06 -1.13
C LEU A 33 9.93 3.60 -1.55
N TYR A 34 9.98 4.30 -2.68
CA TYR A 34 11.18 4.95 -3.19
C TYR A 34 10.86 6.32 -3.75
N PHE A 35 11.63 7.34 -3.37
CA PHE A 35 11.48 8.69 -3.88
C PHE A 35 12.74 9.12 -4.65
N SER A 36 12.54 9.56 -5.89
CA SER A 36 13.59 10.10 -6.76
C SER A 36 13.46 11.61 -6.84
N HIS A 37 14.40 12.35 -6.24
CA HIS A 37 14.41 13.81 -6.28
C HIS A 37 14.65 14.34 -7.71
N ALA A 38 15.50 13.64 -8.48
CA ALA A 38 15.82 14.04 -9.86
C ALA A 38 14.60 13.91 -10.79
N GLU A 39 13.83 12.84 -10.64
CA GLU A 39 12.64 12.58 -11.46
C GLU A 39 11.36 13.16 -10.85
N ARG A 40 11.45 13.73 -9.63
CA ARG A 40 10.29 14.19 -8.84
C ARG A 40 9.20 13.13 -8.79
N GLN A 41 9.59 11.91 -8.42
CA GLN A 41 8.74 10.74 -8.53
C GLN A 41 8.74 9.90 -7.26
N LEU A 42 7.55 9.54 -6.80
CA LEU A 42 7.33 8.51 -5.78
C LEU A 42 6.97 7.19 -6.47
N THR A 43 7.78 6.16 -6.22
CA THR A 43 7.53 4.77 -6.61
C THR A 43 7.00 3.99 -5.41
N VAL A 44 5.88 3.30 -5.61
CA VAL A 44 5.23 2.44 -4.64
C VAL A 44 5.20 1.03 -5.19
N CYS A 45 5.91 0.10 -4.56
CA CYS A 45 5.93 -1.30 -4.97
C CYS A 45 5.12 -2.13 -3.98
N ILE A 46 4.05 -2.77 -4.48
CA ILE A 46 3.26 -3.74 -3.76
C ILE A 46 3.84 -5.12 -4.03
N GLU A 47 4.46 -5.71 -3.02
CA GLU A 47 5.19 -6.96 -3.21
C GLU A 47 4.29 -8.17 -2.99
N ARG A 48 3.78 -8.31 -1.77
CA ARG A 48 2.97 -9.47 -1.36
C ARG A 48 2.12 -9.18 -0.14
N ALA A 49 1.12 -10.03 0.09
CA ALA A 49 0.46 -10.16 1.38
C ALA A 49 0.56 -11.61 1.89
N ALA A 50 0.48 -11.77 3.20
CA ALA A 50 0.46 -13.07 3.87
C ALA A 50 -0.66 -13.10 4.90
N ASP A 51 -1.14 -14.32 5.19
CA ASP A 51 -2.16 -14.59 6.22
C ASP A 51 -3.49 -13.86 6.00
N LEU A 52 -3.87 -13.64 4.73
CA LEU A 52 -5.18 -13.11 4.40
C LEU A 52 -6.26 -14.08 4.89
N PRO A 53 -7.30 -13.60 5.60
CA PRO A 53 -8.37 -14.46 6.06
C PRO A 53 -9.12 -15.05 4.87
N SER A 54 -9.48 -16.32 4.89
CA SER A 54 -10.38 -16.91 3.89
C SER A 54 -11.77 -16.28 3.94
N ARG A 55 -12.62 -16.58 2.96
CA ARG A 55 -14.06 -16.26 3.07
C ARG A 55 -14.71 -17.18 4.12
N ALA A 56 -15.90 -16.80 4.60
CA ALA A 56 -16.62 -17.56 5.64
C ALA A 56 -17.01 -18.98 5.18
N ASP A 57 -17.12 -19.19 3.87
CA ASP A 57 -17.38 -20.49 3.22
C ASP A 57 -16.09 -21.31 2.98
N GLY A 58 -14.93 -20.82 3.43
CA GLY A 58 -13.64 -21.46 3.19
C GLY A 58 -13.05 -21.23 1.80
N SER A 59 -13.75 -20.53 0.90
CA SER A 59 -13.25 -20.27 -0.44
C SER A 59 -12.07 -19.29 -0.45
N PRO A 60 -11.08 -19.50 -1.34
CA PRO A 60 -9.99 -18.56 -1.53
C PRO A 60 -10.48 -17.19 -2.01
N ARG A 61 -9.79 -16.11 -1.60
CA ARG A 61 -10.10 -14.75 -2.06
C ARG A 61 -9.47 -14.47 -3.41
N ASN A 62 -10.02 -13.46 -4.10
CA ASN A 62 -9.38 -12.87 -5.28
C ASN A 62 -8.75 -11.53 -4.86
N PRO A 63 -7.59 -11.53 -4.18
CA PRO A 63 -7.06 -10.33 -3.58
C PRO A 63 -6.52 -9.34 -4.63
N TYR A 64 -6.64 -8.06 -4.29
CA TYR A 64 -6.00 -6.94 -4.97
C TYR A 64 -5.79 -5.82 -3.95
N VAL A 65 -4.90 -4.89 -4.26
CA VAL A 65 -4.59 -3.72 -3.41
C VAL A 65 -4.96 -2.46 -4.17
N LYS A 66 -5.73 -1.57 -3.54
CA LYS A 66 -5.99 -0.21 -4.03
C LYS A 66 -5.10 0.75 -3.27
N ILE A 67 -4.56 1.73 -3.97
CA ILE A 67 -3.61 2.69 -3.41
C ILE A 67 -4.12 4.09 -3.70
N PHE A 68 -4.18 4.91 -2.67
CA PHE A 68 -4.49 6.34 -2.78
C PHE A 68 -3.35 7.16 -2.17
N LEU A 69 -2.95 8.21 -2.87
CA LEU A 69 -2.01 9.20 -2.37
C LEU A 69 -2.80 10.43 -1.92
N LEU A 70 -3.18 10.43 -0.65
CA LEU A 70 -4.00 11.48 -0.06
C LEU A 70 -3.26 12.83 -0.06
N PRO A 71 -3.98 13.96 -0.22
CA PRO A 71 -5.43 14.09 -0.14
C PRO A 71 -6.20 13.72 -1.42
N ASP A 72 -5.50 13.44 -2.52
CA ASP A 72 -6.12 13.15 -3.82
C ASP A 72 -6.76 11.76 -3.84
N ARG A 73 -8.09 11.71 -3.72
CA ARG A 73 -8.90 10.48 -3.86
C ARG A 73 -9.49 10.30 -5.27
N SER A 74 -9.05 11.10 -6.25
CA SER A 74 -9.57 11.00 -7.61
C SER A 74 -9.20 9.67 -8.27
N GLU A 75 -10.00 9.25 -9.24
CA GLU A 75 -9.71 8.07 -10.06
C GLU A 75 -8.37 8.18 -10.80
N LYS A 76 -7.87 9.41 -11.02
CA LYS A 76 -6.57 9.66 -11.67
C LYS A 76 -5.39 9.34 -10.76
N SER A 77 -5.52 9.53 -9.45
CA SER A 77 -4.47 9.20 -8.47
C SER A 77 -4.57 7.76 -7.95
N ARG A 78 -5.76 7.16 -8.07
CA ARG A 78 -5.96 5.76 -7.69
C ARG A 78 -5.03 4.85 -8.50
N ARG A 79 -4.40 3.92 -7.80
CA ARG A 79 -3.66 2.81 -8.40
C ARG A 79 -4.25 1.52 -7.86
N GLN A 80 -4.18 0.45 -8.65
CA GLN A 80 -4.66 -0.85 -8.24
C GLN A 80 -3.78 -1.94 -8.83
N THR A 81 -3.48 -2.96 -8.05
CA THR A 81 -2.81 -4.16 -8.55
C THR A 81 -3.72 -4.97 -9.47
N THR A 82 -3.10 -5.88 -10.20
CA THR A 82 -3.85 -7.00 -10.78
C THR A 82 -4.60 -7.77 -9.69
N VAL A 83 -5.76 -8.31 -10.08
CA VAL A 83 -6.53 -9.19 -9.23
C VAL A 83 -5.98 -10.60 -9.42
N LEU A 84 -5.46 -11.19 -8.35
CA LEU A 84 -5.00 -12.59 -8.39
C LEU A 84 -6.20 -13.49 -8.07
N ALA A 85 -6.36 -14.58 -8.82
CA ALA A 85 -7.41 -15.55 -8.56
C ALA A 85 -6.99 -16.46 -7.38
N GLU A 86 -7.92 -16.64 -6.45
CA GLU A 86 -7.84 -17.68 -5.41
C GLU A 86 -6.54 -17.70 -4.58
N ALA A 87 -5.99 -16.53 -4.24
CA ALA A 87 -4.72 -16.40 -3.53
C ALA A 87 -4.91 -15.97 -2.06
N VAL A 88 -4.41 -16.79 -1.13
CA VAL A 88 -4.33 -16.48 0.32
C VAL A 88 -3.02 -15.76 0.68
N THR A 89 -1.96 -16.03 -0.08
CA THR A 89 -0.63 -15.42 0.06
C THR A 89 -0.21 -14.75 -1.26
N PRO A 90 -0.96 -13.73 -1.72
CA PRO A 90 -0.75 -13.12 -3.03
C PRO A 90 0.62 -12.46 -3.15
N VAL A 91 1.25 -12.61 -4.30
CA VAL A 91 2.50 -11.97 -4.69
C VAL A 91 2.24 -11.20 -5.98
N TRP A 92 2.29 -9.87 -5.91
CA TRP A 92 2.06 -8.98 -7.05
C TRP A 92 3.38 -8.53 -7.66
N ASN A 93 4.34 -8.07 -6.84
CA ASN A 93 5.56 -7.40 -7.28
C ASN A 93 5.30 -6.28 -8.31
N GLU A 94 4.20 -5.55 -8.12
CA GLU A 94 3.78 -4.48 -9.02
C GLU A 94 4.23 -3.12 -8.50
N SER A 95 4.78 -2.30 -9.40
CA SER A 95 5.25 -0.94 -9.08
C SER A 95 4.36 0.11 -9.71
N PHE A 96 4.01 1.12 -8.90
CA PHE A 96 3.20 2.26 -9.29
C PHE A 96 3.98 3.56 -9.11
N TYR A 97 3.71 4.51 -10.00
CA TYR A 97 4.47 5.74 -10.10
C TYR A 97 3.55 6.95 -9.93
N TYR A 98 3.99 7.88 -9.08
CA TYR A 98 3.41 9.21 -8.89
C TYR A 98 4.44 10.25 -9.29
N GLN A 99 4.22 10.89 -10.44
CA GLN A 99 5.12 11.89 -11.02
C GLN A 99 4.79 13.31 -10.52
N GLY A 100 5.76 14.22 -10.63
CA GLY A 100 5.59 15.63 -10.26
C GLY A 100 5.49 15.87 -8.75
N ILE A 101 5.88 14.90 -7.92
CA ILE A 101 5.88 15.03 -6.47
C ILE A 101 7.20 15.66 -6.03
N THR A 102 7.12 16.83 -5.40
CA THR A 102 8.27 17.47 -4.74
C THR A 102 8.43 16.95 -3.31
N GLU A 103 9.59 17.18 -2.70
CA GLU A 103 9.85 16.75 -1.33
C GLU A 103 8.92 17.40 -0.28
N PRO A 104 8.63 18.72 -0.32
CA PRO A 104 7.62 19.31 0.58
C PRO A 104 6.24 18.70 0.37
N MET A 105 5.86 18.49 -0.89
CA MET A 105 4.62 17.82 -1.26
C MET A 105 4.53 16.39 -0.71
N LEU A 106 5.64 15.65 -0.66
CA LEU A 106 5.67 14.29 -0.12
C LEU A 106 5.39 14.27 1.39
N MET A 107 5.92 15.23 2.14
CA MET A 107 5.74 15.32 3.59
C MET A 107 4.29 15.60 4.01
N GLU A 108 3.50 16.20 3.13
CA GLU A 108 2.09 16.52 3.36
C GLU A 108 1.13 15.40 2.88
N ARG A 109 1.66 14.30 2.36
CA ARG A 109 0.87 13.22 1.75
C ARG A 109 0.87 11.96 2.60
N VAL A 110 -0.22 11.20 2.48
CA VAL A 110 -0.38 9.90 3.14
C VAL A 110 -0.70 8.85 2.09
N LEU A 111 -0.02 7.71 2.17
CA LEU A 111 -0.34 6.54 1.36
C LEU A 111 -1.39 5.69 2.09
N GLU A 112 -2.58 5.58 1.50
CA GLU A 112 -3.65 4.70 1.97
C GLU A 112 -3.71 3.44 1.09
N VAL A 113 -3.77 2.27 1.72
CA VAL A 113 -3.70 0.94 1.09
C VAL A 113 -4.73 -0.01 1.70
#